data_AF-A0A1A3MN07-F1
#
_entry.id   AF-A0A1A3MN07-F1
#
_cell.length_a   1.000
_cell.length_b   1.000
_cell.length_c   1.000
_cell.angle_alpha   90.00
_cell.angle_beta   90.00
_cell.angle_gamma   90.00
#
_symmetry.space_group_name_H-M   'P 1'
#
loop_
_entity.id
_entity.type
_entity.pdbx_description
1 polymer ?
#
loop_
_entity_poly.entity_id
_entity_poly.type
_entity_poly.pdbx_seq_one_letter_code
_entity_poly.pdbx_strand_id
1 'polypeptide(L)'
;MAGVGQIAMNSAPVLGGVMLAVAAGQFRGPDFRGLIKQDMDLLDRLPPEATERRADLQRTIDSRIDDMIEASDRGRAMRKAAASYRGNWRDIVLLLCAVLFTIVWWDVSHSRANWLPTFILLLLLTAVTAVYALRGMARASVSLLRRRRENG
;
A
#
# COMPACT_ATOMS: atom_id res chain seq x y z
N MET A 1 31.25 -17.12 -13.65
CA MET A 1 30.93 -15.68 -13.52
C MET A 1 29.49 -15.57 -13.04
N ALA A 2 29.25 -15.18 -11.79
CA ALA A 2 27.91 -15.03 -11.24
C ALA A 2 27.26 -13.78 -11.87
N GLY A 3 26.26 -14.00 -12.72
CA GLY A 3 25.53 -12.92 -13.36
C GLY A 3 24.66 -12.17 -12.35
N VAL A 4 24.57 -10.85 -12.50
CA VAL A 4 23.73 -9.94 -11.71
C VAL A 4 22.27 -10.46 -11.58
N GLY A 5 21.80 -11.27 -12.54
CA GLY A 5 20.52 -11.97 -12.50
C GLY A 5 20.36 -13.01 -11.39
N GLN A 6 21.40 -13.76 -10.99
CA GLN A 6 21.31 -14.70 -9.87
C GLN A 6 21.27 -13.99 -8.50
N ILE A 7 21.90 -12.83 -8.39
CA ILE A 7 21.82 -12.00 -7.18
C ILE A 7 20.41 -11.43 -7.03
N ALA A 8 19.81 -10.94 -8.12
CA ALA A 8 18.42 -10.45 -8.13
C ALA A 8 17.39 -11.56 -7.80
N MET A 9 17.58 -12.77 -8.33
CA MET A 9 16.68 -13.91 -8.08
C MET A 9 16.77 -14.44 -6.64
N ASN A 10 17.95 -14.37 -6.01
CA ASN A 10 18.14 -14.77 -4.61
C ASN A 10 17.76 -13.67 -3.59
N SER A 11 17.74 -12.39 -3.99
CA SER A 11 17.30 -11.29 -3.12
C SER A 11 15.78 -11.05 -3.15
N ALA A 12 15.09 -11.51 -4.19
CA ALA A 12 13.64 -11.30 -4.35
C ALA A 12 12.79 -11.86 -3.19
N PRO A 13 13.07 -13.04 -2.61
CA PRO A 13 12.34 -13.52 -1.43
C PRO A 13 12.59 -12.69 -0.17
N VAL A 14 13.81 -12.16 -0.01
CA VAL A 14 14.16 -11.32 1.15
C VAL A 14 13.50 -9.96 1.05
N LEU A 15 13.54 -9.33 -0.13
CA LEU A 15 12.82 -8.10 -0.42
C LEU A 15 11.30 -8.29 -0.30
N GLY A 16 10.77 -9.40 -0.81
CA GLY A 16 9.36 -9.76 -0.67
C GLY A 16 8.95 -10.01 0.77
N GLY A 17 9.79 -10.68 1.56
CA GLY A 17 9.57 -10.94 2.98
C GLY A 17 9.59 -9.67 3.84
N VAL A 18 10.52 -8.75 3.55
CA VAL A 18 10.58 -7.43 4.22
C VAL A 18 9.36 -6.58 3.85
N MET A 19 8.99 -6.52 2.56
CA MET A 19 7.77 -5.84 2.11
C MET A 19 6.51 -6.42 2.74
N LEU A 20 6.42 -7.75 2.85
CA LEU A 20 5.29 -8.43 3.49
C LEU A 20 5.24 -8.18 5.00
N ALA A 21 6.38 -8.18 5.69
CA ALA A 21 6.46 -7.87 7.11
C ALA A 21 6.07 -6.40 7.41
N VAL A 22 6.45 -5.47 6.51
CA VAL A 22 6.01 -4.07 6.56
C VAL A 22 4.51 -3.95 6.27
N ALA A 23 3.99 -4.64 5.25
CA ALA A 23 2.58 -4.63 4.89
C ALA A 23 1.67 -5.28 5.94
N ALA A 24 2.15 -6.32 6.62
CA ALA A 24 1.45 -6.98 7.73
C ALA A 24 1.45 -6.16 9.03
N GLY A 25 2.16 -5.01 9.06
CA GLY A 25 2.26 -4.16 10.25
C GLY A 25 3.17 -4.73 11.34
N GLN A 26 3.98 -5.75 11.02
CA GLN A 26 4.93 -6.37 11.95
C GLN A 26 6.10 -5.42 12.27
N PHE A 27 6.39 -4.48 11.38
CA PHE A 27 7.38 -3.43 11.60
C PHE A 27 6.79 -2.35 12.52
N ARG A 28 6.91 -2.56 13.84
CA ARG A 28 6.62 -1.52 14.83
C ARG A 28 7.65 -0.40 14.67
N GLY A 29 7.18 0.80 14.41
CA GLY A 29 8.04 1.99 14.42
C GLY A 29 8.69 2.21 15.80
N PRO A 30 9.69 3.10 15.90
CA PRO A 30 10.37 3.40 17.16
C PRO A 30 9.38 3.71 18.28
N ASP A 31 9.62 3.18 19.48
CA ASP A 31 8.78 3.48 20.65
C ASP A 31 9.17 4.84 21.25
N PHE A 32 8.73 5.91 20.58
CA PHE A 32 8.96 7.27 21.03
C PHE A 32 8.45 7.53 22.44
N ARG A 33 7.32 6.92 22.82
CA ARG A 33 6.71 7.12 24.15
C ARG A 33 7.57 6.51 25.26
N GLY A 34 8.12 5.31 25.03
CA GLY A 34 9.06 4.68 25.94
C GLY A 34 10.32 5.52 26.14
N LEU A 35 10.89 6.01 25.04
CA LEU A 35 12.10 6.85 25.05
C LEU A 35 11.87 8.19 25.76
N ILE A 36 10.79 8.91 25.46
CA ILE A 36 10.44 10.17 26.13
C ILE A 36 10.28 9.96 27.64
N LYS A 37 9.60 8.89 28.05
CA LYS A 37 9.40 8.57 29.47
C LYS A 37 10.74 8.34 30.19
N GLN A 38 11.68 7.69 29.53
CA GLN A 38 13.01 7.43 30.07
C GLN A 38 13.82 8.72 30.19
N ASP A 39 13.74 9.60 29.18
CA ASP A 39 14.41 10.90 29.19
C ASP A 39 13.83 11.83 30.29
N MET A 40 12.52 11.78 30.55
CA MET A 40 11.87 12.50 31.67
C MET A 40 12.33 12.00 33.04
N ASP A 41 12.40 10.69 33.25
CA ASP A 41 12.91 10.09 34.50
C ASP A 41 14.38 10.48 34.75
N LEU A 42 15.20 10.61 33.69
CA LEU A 42 16.57 11.11 33.80
C LEU A 42 16.61 12.60 34.19
N LEU A 43 15.70 13.42 33.65
CA LEU A 43 15.61 14.84 33.96
C LEU A 43 15.22 15.10 35.43
N ASP A 44 14.35 14.25 35.98
CA ASP A 44 13.93 14.30 37.39
C ASP A 44 15.03 13.89 38.36
N ARG A 45 15.95 13.01 37.92
CA ARG A 45 17.11 12.56 38.72
C ARG A 45 18.31 13.50 38.64
N LEU A 46 18.33 14.44 37.69
CA LEU A 46 19.44 15.36 37.54
C LEU A 46 19.44 16.40 38.68
N PRO A 47 20.60 16.68 39.31
CA PRO A 47 20.69 17.70 40.33
C PRO A 47 20.19 19.07 39.81
N PRO A 48 19.41 19.82 40.60
CA PRO A 48 18.81 21.08 40.18
C PRO A 48 19.86 22.15 39.84
N GLU A 49 21.08 22.02 40.36
CA GLU A 49 22.20 22.93 40.09
C GLU A 49 22.80 22.72 38.68
N ALA A 50 22.54 21.58 38.03
CA ALA A 50 23.06 21.26 36.69
C ALA A 50 22.18 21.86 35.58
N THR A 51 21.92 23.17 35.64
CA THR A 51 20.97 23.90 34.78
C THR A 51 21.23 23.71 33.29
N GLU A 52 22.48 23.74 32.85
CA GLU A 52 22.87 23.56 31.44
C GLU A 52 22.55 22.15 30.93
N ARG A 53 22.93 21.10 31.69
CA ARG A 53 22.63 19.71 31.32
C ARG A 53 21.13 19.41 31.33
N ARG A 54 20.37 20.01 32.26
CA ARG A 54 18.90 19.89 32.27
C ARG A 54 18.30 20.56 31.04
N ALA A 55 18.78 21.74 30.66
CA ALA A 55 18.32 22.46 29.46
C ALA A 55 18.60 21.68 28.17
N ASP A 56 19.77 21.06 28.04
CA ASP A 56 20.11 20.25 26.87
C ASP A 56 19.27 18.97 26.78
N LEU A 57 19.03 18.31 27.92
CA LEU A 57 18.16 17.15 27.98
C LEU A 57 16.71 17.53 27.62
N GLN A 58 16.22 18.65 28.15
CA GLN A 58 14.91 19.21 27.80
C GLN A 58 14.78 19.45 26.28
N ARG A 59 15.80 20.06 25.65
CA ARG A 59 15.82 20.29 24.20
C ARG A 59 15.74 18.99 23.39
N THR A 60 16.39 17.94 23.88
CA THR A 60 16.37 16.62 23.23
C THR A 60 14.98 15.97 23.34
N ILE A 61 14.34 16.08 24.50
CA ILE A 61 12.96 15.62 24.73
C ILE A 61 11.99 16.33 23.79
N ASP A 62 12.10 17.66 23.68
CA ASP A 62 11.23 18.47 22.82
C ASP A 62 11.37 18.04 21.35
N SER A 63 12.61 17.89 20.86
CA SER A 63 12.86 17.39 19.50
C SER A 63 12.26 15.99 19.27
N ARG A 64 12.32 15.11 20.28
CA ARG A 64 11.75 13.76 20.18
C ARG A 64 10.21 13.78 20.17
N ILE A 65 9.60 14.75 20.87
CA ILE A 65 8.15 14.99 20.82
C ILE A 65 7.76 15.46 19.42
N ASP A 66 8.52 16.38 18.83
CA ASP A 66 8.27 16.87 17.47
C ASP A 66 8.34 15.72 16.44
N ASP A 67 9.35 14.86 16.53
CA ASP A 67 9.48 13.66 15.67
C ASP A 67 8.27 12.73 15.81
N MET A 68 7.78 12.52 17.05
CA MET A 68 6.60 11.70 17.31
C MET A 68 5.33 12.32 16.68
N ILE A 69 5.18 13.64 16.77
CA ILE A 69 4.07 14.37 16.16
C ILE A 69 4.13 14.23 14.64
N GLU A 70 5.30 14.47 14.02
CA GLU A 70 5.46 14.35 12.57
C GLU A 70 5.16 12.93 12.09
N ALA A 71 5.65 11.91 12.78
CA ALA A 71 5.37 10.51 12.45
C ALA A 71 3.87 10.19 12.54
N SER A 72 3.19 10.71 13.58
CA SER A 72 1.74 10.57 13.77
C SER A 72 0.94 11.26 12.65
N ASP A 73 1.33 12.48 12.30
CA ASP A 73 0.69 13.27 11.26
C ASP A 73 0.91 12.67 9.87
N ARG A 74 2.12 12.19 9.59
CA ARG A 74 2.40 11.41 8.38
C ARG A 74 1.57 10.15 8.33
N GLY A 75 1.43 9.42 9.44
CA GLY A 75 0.55 8.26 9.53
C GLY A 75 -0.93 8.59 9.31
N ARG A 76 -1.40 9.75 9.79
CA ARG A 76 -2.76 10.24 9.56
C ARG A 76 -2.96 10.67 8.11
N ALA A 77 -1.98 11.38 7.53
CA ALA A 77 -1.97 11.78 6.14
C ALA A 77 -1.99 10.55 5.21
N MET A 78 -1.19 9.53 5.50
CA MET A 78 -1.20 8.26 4.78
C MET A 78 -2.53 7.52 4.92
N ARG A 79 -3.12 7.45 6.12
CA ARG A 79 -4.47 6.87 6.31
C ARG A 79 -5.54 7.66 5.58
N LYS A 80 -5.46 8.99 5.57
CA LYS A 80 -6.39 9.86 4.85
C LYS A 80 -6.20 9.72 3.34
N ALA A 81 -4.96 9.61 2.87
CA ALA A 81 -4.63 9.32 1.48
C ALA A 81 -5.15 7.95 1.07
N ALA A 82 -4.95 6.91 1.88
CA ALA A 82 -5.46 5.55 1.65
C ALA A 82 -6.99 5.47 1.75
N ALA A 83 -7.63 6.18 2.68
CA ALA A 83 -9.09 6.26 2.76
C ALA A 83 -9.69 7.09 1.60
N SER A 84 -8.96 8.10 1.12
CA SER A 84 -9.29 8.87 -0.08
C SER A 84 -8.90 8.15 -1.37
N TYR A 85 -8.05 7.13 -1.27
CA TYR A 85 -7.65 6.26 -2.37
C TYR A 85 -8.88 5.45 -2.73
N ARG A 86 -9.67 6.02 -3.64
CA ARG A 86 -10.62 5.28 -4.49
C ARG A 86 -9.82 4.45 -5.50
N GLY A 87 -8.88 3.65 -5.00
CA GLY A 87 -8.22 2.62 -5.76
C GLY A 87 -9.32 1.81 -6.40
N ASN A 88 -9.37 1.87 -7.70
CA ASN A 88 -10.48 1.39 -8.45
C ASN A 88 -10.38 -0.13 -8.45
N TRP A 89 -10.95 -0.76 -7.41
CA TRP A 89 -10.94 -2.21 -7.16
C TRP A 89 -11.24 -3.02 -8.43
N ARG A 90 -12.04 -2.43 -9.33
CA ARG A 90 -12.20 -2.81 -10.74
C ARG A 90 -10.88 -3.25 -11.40
N ASP A 91 -9.84 -2.44 -11.37
CA ASP A 91 -8.60 -2.67 -12.11
C ASP A 91 -7.77 -3.81 -11.47
N ILE A 92 -7.83 -3.98 -10.14
CA ILE A 92 -7.21 -5.12 -9.43
C ILE A 92 -7.92 -6.42 -9.79
N VAL A 93 -9.26 -6.41 -9.82
CA VAL A 93 -10.05 -7.57 -10.24
C VAL A 93 -9.83 -7.88 -11.72
N LEU A 94 -9.72 -6.86 -12.58
CA LEU A 94 -9.40 -7.03 -14.01
C LEU A 94 -8.01 -7.64 -14.22
N LEU A 95 -6.99 -7.17 -13.47
CA LEU A 95 -5.66 -7.75 -13.51
C LEU A 95 -5.70 -9.24 -13.10
N LEU A 96 -6.43 -9.55 -12.02
CA LEU A 96 -6.58 -10.92 -11.53
C LEU A 96 -7.29 -11.81 -12.56
N CYS A 97 -8.36 -11.32 -13.20
CA CYS A 97 -9.05 -12.03 -14.28
C CYS A 97 -8.14 -12.27 -15.49
N ALA A 98 -7.34 -11.28 -15.90
CA ALA A 98 -6.42 -11.42 -17.04
C ALA A 98 -5.31 -12.44 -16.76
N VAL A 99 -4.76 -12.43 -15.54
CA VAL A 99 -3.75 -13.41 -15.10
C VAL A 99 -4.34 -14.82 -15.07
N LEU A 100 -5.52 -14.99 -14.45
CA LEU A 100 -6.21 -16.29 -14.41
C LEU A 100 -6.57 -16.80 -15.80
N PHE A 101 -7.03 -15.93 -16.71
CA PHE A 101 -7.27 -16.27 -18.10
C PHE A 101 -6.00 -16.77 -18.79
N THR A 102 -4.88 -16.07 -18.60
CA THR A 102 -3.59 -16.43 -19.19
C THR A 102 -3.10 -17.79 -18.69
N ILE A 103 -3.24 -18.06 -17.39
CA ILE A 103 -2.88 -19.36 -16.78
C ILE A 103 -3.77 -20.48 -17.33
N VAL A 104 -5.09 -20.29 -17.32
CA VAL A 104 -6.05 -21.29 -17.83
C VAL A 104 -5.83 -21.57 -19.32
N TRP A 105 -5.59 -20.53 -20.11
CA TRP A 105 -5.30 -20.67 -21.54
C TRP A 105 -4.02 -21.47 -21.82
N TRP A 106 -2.98 -21.25 -21.01
CA TRP A 106 -1.69 -21.92 -21.18
C TRP A 106 -1.72 -23.41 -20.79
N ASP A 107 -2.56 -23.79 -19.83
CA ASP A 107 -2.59 -25.17 -19.28
C ASP A 107 -3.61 -26.10 -19.99
N VAL A 108 -4.51 -25.57 -20.83
CA VAL A 108 -5.56 -26.38 -21.47
C VAL A 108 -5.05 -27.09 -22.72
N SER A 109 -5.20 -28.42 -22.73
CA SER A 109 -5.03 -29.28 -23.90
C SER A 109 -6.19 -29.07 -24.89
N HIS A 110 -5.90 -28.36 -25.99
CA HIS A 110 -6.87 -27.94 -27.01
C HIS A 110 -7.48 -29.10 -27.85
N SER A 111 -7.15 -30.34 -27.53
CA SER A 111 -7.57 -31.55 -28.24
C SER A 111 -8.75 -32.31 -27.60
N ARG A 112 -9.35 -31.78 -26.52
CA ARG A 112 -10.36 -32.48 -25.73
C ARG A 112 -11.79 -32.00 -26.03
N ALA A 113 -12.77 -32.92 -26.08
CA ALA A 113 -14.16 -32.68 -26.49
C ALA A 113 -14.95 -31.66 -25.64
N ASN A 114 -14.46 -31.30 -24.45
CA ASN A 114 -15.03 -30.28 -23.57
C ASN A 114 -14.51 -28.86 -23.84
N TRP A 115 -13.68 -28.66 -24.87
CA TRP A 115 -13.12 -27.35 -25.22
C TRP A 115 -14.21 -26.33 -25.61
N LEU A 116 -15.24 -26.77 -26.34
CA LEU A 116 -16.29 -25.89 -26.85
C LEU A 116 -17.15 -25.28 -25.72
N PRO A 117 -17.62 -26.04 -24.71
CA PRO A 117 -18.24 -25.47 -23.50
C PRO A 117 -17.34 -24.49 -22.73
N THR A 118 -16.05 -24.81 -22.55
CA THR A 118 -15.11 -23.93 -21.84
C THR A 118 -14.87 -22.63 -22.61
N PHE A 119 -14.78 -22.69 -23.94
CA PHE A 119 -14.67 -21.52 -24.80
C PHE A 119 -15.90 -20.61 -24.70
N ILE A 120 -17.11 -21.18 -24.71
CA ILE A 120 -18.36 -20.43 -24.52
C ILE A 120 -18.40 -19.76 -23.14
N LEU A 121 -17.98 -20.47 -22.08
CA LEU A 121 -17.91 -19.90 -20.74
C LEU A 121 -16.95 -18.70 -20.69
N LEU A 122 -15.77 -18.81 -21.30
CA LEU A 122 -14.79 -17.73 -21.37
C LEU A 122 -15.34 -16.53 -22.15
N LEU A 123 -16.00 -16.76 -23.29
CA LEU A 123 -16.63 -15.71 -24.08
C LEU A 123 -17.71 -14.97 -23.28
N LEU A 124 -18.53 -15.69 -22.52
CA LEU A 124 -19.55 -15.10 -21.64
C LEU A 124 -18.90 -14.27 -20.51
N LEU A 125 -17.82 -14.76 -19.89
CA LEU A 125 -17.07 -14.00 -18.89
C LEU A 125 -16.47 -12.71 -19.48
N THR A 126 -15.92 -12.77 -20.69
CA THR A 126 -15.42 -11.58 -21.40
C THR A 126 -16.56 -10.60 -21.71
N ALA A 127 -17.71 -11.09 -22.15
CA ALA A 127 -18.89 -10.26 -22.43
C ALA A 127 -19.41 -9.55 -21.15
N VAL A 128 -19.50 -10.27 -20.03
CA VAL A 128 -19.88 -9.68 -18.72
C VAL A 128 -18.88 -8.60 -18.31
N THR A 129 -17.59 -8.86 -18.50
CA THR A 129 -16.51 -7.90 -18.21
C THR A 129 -16.63 -6.64 -19.07
N ALA A 130 -16.89 -6.80 -20.38
CA ALA A 130 -17.07 -5.70 -21.32
C ALA A 130 -18.29 -4.82 -20.98
N VAL A 131 -19.42 -5.43 -20.63
CA VAL A 131 -20.63 -4.71 -20.19
C VAL A 131 -20.37 -3.92 -18.90
N TYR A 132 -19.59 -4.47 -17.97
CA TYR A 132 -19.23 -3.79 -16.73
C TYR A 132 -18.24 -2.63 -16.97
N ALA A 133 -17.30 -2.79 -17.90
CA ALA A 133 -16.37 -1.75 -18.34
C ALA A 133 -17.11 -0.57 -19.00
N LEU A 134 -18.08 -0.85 -19.88
CA LEU A 134 -18.93 0.15 -20.53
C LEU A 134 -19.78 0.93 -19.50
N ARG A 135 -20.36 0.26 -18.50
CA ARG A 135 -21.06 0.92 -17.38
C ARG A 135 -20.14 1.79 -16.51
N GLY A 136 -18.88 1.39 -16.36
CA GLY A 136 -17.85 2.17 -15.68
C GLY A 136 -17.50 3.45 -16.44
N MET A 137 -17.30 3.35 -17.75
CA MET A 137 -17.03 4.50 -18.62
C MET A 137 -18.21 5.47 -18.69
N ALA A 138 -19.44 4.96 -18.80
CA ALA A 138 -20.64 5.80 -18.84
C ALA A 138 -20.79 6.69 -17.59
N ARG A 139 -20.41 6.21 -16.40
CA ARG A 139 -20.44 7.02 -15.17
C ARG A 139 -19.31 8.06 -15.11
N ALA A 140 -18.15 7.74 -15.69
CA ALA A 140 -17.02 8.66 -15.78
C ALA A 140 -17.26 9.77 -16.83
N SER A 141 -17.92 9.46 -17.94
CA SER A 141 -18.30 10.47 -18.93
C SER A 141 -19.43 11.37 -18.43
N VAL A 142 -20.42 10.82 -17.71
CA VAL A 142 -21.50 11.63 -17.10
C VAL A 142 -20.96 12.63 -16.06
N SER A 143 -19.94 12.27 -15.26
CA SER A 143 -19.34 13.20 -14.29
C SER A 143 -18.51 14.30 -14.97
N LEU A 144 -17.86 14.00 -16.09
CA LEU A 144 -17.13 14.98 -16.90
C LEU A 144 -18.07 15.92 -17.67
N LEU A 145 -19.19 15.41 -18.19
CA LEU A 145 -20.22 16.20 -18.88
C LEU A 145 -20.93 17.17 -17.93
N ARG A 146 -21.18 16.77 -16.68
CA ARG A 146 -21.83 17.63 -15.68
C ARG A 146 -20.93 18.80 -15.24
N ARG A 147 -19.62 18.59 -15.10
CA ARG A 147 -18.64 19.66 -14.83
C ARG A 147 -18.51 20.70 -15.96
N ARG A 148 -18.75 20.31 -17.22
CA ARG A 148 -18.72 21.26 -18.35
C ARG A 148 -19.96 22.16 -18.42
N ARG A 149 -21.08 21.77 -17.78
CA ARG A 149 -22.34 22.53 -17.81
C ARG A 149 -22.46 23.54 -16.66
N GLU A 150 -21.65 23.39 -15.61
CA GLU A 150 -21.59 24.35 -14.49
C GLU A 150 -20.55 25.48 -14.73
N ASN A 151 -19.67 25.33 -15.73
CA ASN A 151 -18.60 26.29 -16.06
C ASN A 151 -18.82 27.05 -17.39
N GLY A 152 -20.03 27.04 -17.94
CA GLY A 152 -20.41 27.80 -19.14
C GLY A 152 -21.78 28.43 -18.95
#